data_AF-A0A1H7YHY9-F1
#
_entry.id   AF-A0A1H7YHY9-F1
#
_cell.length_a   1.000
_cell.length_b   1.000
_cell.length_c   1.000
_cell.angle_alpha   90.00
_cell.angle_beta   90.00
_cell.angle_gamma   90.00
#
_symmetry.space_group_name_H-M   'P 1'
#
loop_
_entity.id
_entity.type
_entity.pdbx_description
1 polymer ?
#
loop_
_entity_poly.entity_id
_entity_poly.type
_entity_poly.pdbx_seq_one_letter_code
_entity_poly.pdbx_strand_id
1 'polypeptide(L)'
;MNRYTITINCELLNETGILVARTLKTIVNALPRVTDKYMFIASQHFKPIVVQLKKVIDLDTGMPVFICSAEEVDDTEGIKEVIDHAAFAMD
;
A
#
# COMPACT_ATOMS: atom_id res chain seq x y z
N MET A 1 -10.16 17.59 -4.67
CA MET A 1 -9.77 16.44 -3.82
C MET A 1 -8.26 16.47 -3.68
N ASN A 2 -7.74 16.37 -2.45
CA ASN A 2 -6.30 16.29 -2.24
C ASN A 2 -5.81 14.89 -2.63
N ARG A 3 -4.65 14.83 -3.27
CA ARG A 3 -3.98 13.60 -3.67
C ARG A 3 -2.71 13.47 -2.85
N TYR A 4 -2.51 12.31 -2.24
CA TYR A 4 -1.35 12.01 -1.41
C TYR A 4 -0.53 10.92 -2.11
N THR A 5 0.75 11.18 -2.33
CA THR A 5 1.66 10.15 -2.84
C THR A 5 2.13 9.33 -1.66
N ILE A 6 1.97 8.01 -1.72
CA ILE A 6 2.42 7.12 -0.66
C ILE A 6 3.43 6.12 -1.23
N THR A 7 4.47 5.86 -0.45
CA THR A 7 5.45 4.80 -0.69
C THR A 7 5.37 3.84 0.48
N ILE A 8 4.86 2.64 0.27
CA ILE A 8 4.61 1.63 1.30
C ILE A 8 5.70 0.58 1.22
N ASN A 9 6.47 0.43 2.29
CA ASN A 9 7.41 -0.67 2.46
C ASN A 9 6.73 -1.80 3.24
N CYS A 10 6.72 -3.00 2.69
CA CYS A 10 6.06 -4.17 3.27
C CYS A 10 6.79 -5.46 2.92
N GLU A 11 6.51 -6.53 3.65
CA GLU A 11 6.91 -7.89 3.29
C GLU A 11 5.69 -8.62 2.77
N LEU A 12 5.80 -9.19 1.56
CA LEU A 12 4.72 -9.93 0.91
C LEU A 12 5.12 -11.40 0.78
N LEU A 13 4.16 -12.32 0.97
CA LEU A 13 4.34 -13.72 0.66
C LEU A 13 4.32 -13.94 -0.86
N ASN A 14 5.40 -14.48 -1.41
CA ASN A 14 5.42 -14.89 -2.81
C ASN A 14 4.74 -16.27 -3.01
N GLU A 15 4.62 -16.70 -4.26
CA GLU A 15 4.01 -18.00 -4.64
C GLU A 15 4.70 -19.22 -4.02
N THR A 16 5.96 -19.08 -3.59
CA THR A 16 6.74 -20.13 -2.92
C THR A 16 6.63 -20.11 -1.39
N GLY A 17 5.81 -19.20 -0.83
CA GLY A 17 5.63 -19.04 0.61
C GLY A 17 6.77 -18.32 1.33
N ILE A 18 7.60 -17.57 0.59
CA ILE A 18 8.72 -16.80 1.14
C ILE A 18 8.30 -15.34 1.29
N LEU A 19 8.59 -14.74 2.46
CA LEU A 19 8.43 -13.31 2.69
C LEU A 19 9.51 -12.54 1.91
N VAL A 20 9.06 -11.63 1.06
CA VAL A 20 9.91 -10.78 0.23
C VAL A 20 9.60 -9.32 0.53
N ALA A 21 10.61 -8.54 0.88
CA ALA A 21 10.49 -7.10 1.02
C ALA A 21 10.14 -6.46 -0.33
N ARG A 22 9.10 -5.64 -0.34
CA ARG A 22 8.58 -4.93 -1.51
C ARG A 22 8.26 -3.48 -1.18
N THR A 23 8.39 -2.64 -2.19
CA THR A 23 7.96 -1.25 -2.11
C THR A 23 6.81 -1.01 -3.08
N LEU A 24 5.65 -0.60 -2.56
CA LEU A 24 4.47 -0.23 -3.34
C LEU A 24 4.34 1.29 -3.37
N LYS A 25 4.32 1.88 -4.57
CA LYS A 25 4.19 3.33 -4.74
C LYS A 25 2.92 3.67 -5.51
N THR A 26 2.13 4.60 -4.97
CA THR A 26 0.82 4.94 -5.54
C THR A 26 0.33 6.32 -5.07
N ILE A 27 -0.83 6.74 -5.55
CA ILE A 27 -1.54 7.96 -5.16
C ILE A 27 -2.88 7.57 -4.54
N VAL A 28 -3.18 8.14 -3.39
CA VAL A 28 -4.43 7.94 -2.64
C VAL A 28 -5.17 9.25 -2.42
N ASN A 29 -6.47 9.17 -2.19
CA ASN A 29 -7.34 10.35 -2.05
C ASN A 29 -7.60 10.71 -0.58
N ALA A 30 -7.38 9.77 0.33
CA ALA A 30 -7.46 9.99 1.77
C ALA A 30 -6.06 10.17 2.39
N LEU A 31 -5.97 11.01 3.41
CA LEU A 31 -4.75 11.16 4.21
C LEU A 31 -4.43 9.80 4.87
N PRO A 32 -3.25 9.21 4.62
CA PRO A 32 -2.91 7.89 5.15
C PRO A 32 -2.75 7.92 6.67
N ARG A 33 -3.34 6.94 7.35
CA ARG A 33 -3.25 6.77 8.80
C ARG A 33 -2.80 5.36 9.16
N VAL A 34 -2.19 5.23 10.34
CA VAL A 34 -1.94 3.91 10.92
C VAL A 34 -3.28 3.15 11.01
N THR A 35 -3.23 1.85 10.73
CA THR A 35 -4.36 0.93 10.60
C THR A 35 -5.20 1.03 9.32
N ASP A 36 -5.02 2.07 8.49
CA ASP A 36 -5.68 2.12 7.18
C ASP A 36 -5.23 0.91 6.34
N LYS A 37 -6.18 0.31 5.63
CA LYS A 37 -5.94 -0.83 4.74
C LYS A 37 -6.06 -0.41 3.29
N TYR A 38 -5.12 -0.83 2.47
CA TYR A 38 -5.14 -0.59 1.04
C TYR A 38 -5.10 -1.93 0.31
N MET A 39 -5.94 -2.07 -0.72
CA MET A 39 -5.97 -3.26 -1.57
C MET A 39 -5.36 -2.93 -2.92
N PHE A 40 -4.31 -3.66 -3.28
CA PHE A 40 -3.60 -3.55 -4.55
C PHE A 40 -3.98 -4.73 -5.44
N ILE A 41 -4.67 -4.45 -6.53
CA ILE A 41 -5.04 -5.47 -7.52
C ILE A 41 -3.86 -5.59 -8.49
N ALA A 42 -2.98 -6.55 -8.24
CA ALA A 42 -2.02 -6.99 -9.25
C ALA A 42 -2.75 -7.66 -10.44
N SER A 43 -2.08 -7.84 -11.58
CA SER A 43 -2.67 -8.36 -12.83
C SER A 43 -3.63 -9.55 -12.62
N GLN A 44 -4.56 -9.79 -13.57
CA GLN A 44 -5.71 -10.71 -13.45
C GLN A 44 -5.43 -12.14 -12.91
N HIS A 45 -4.17 -12.59 -12.90
CA HIS A 45 -3.76 -13.92 -12.43
C HIS A 45 -3.22 -13.95 -11.00
N PHE A 46 -3.08 -12.81 -10.31
CA PHE A 46 -2.57 -12.73 -8.95
C PHE A 46 -3.67 -12.38 -7.94
N LYS A 47 -3.57 -12.95 -6.74
CA LYS A 47 -4.41 -12.56 -5.59
C LYS A 47 -4.16 -11.06 -5.30
N PRO A 48 -5.21 -10.27 -4.98
CA PRO A 48 -5.02 -8.91 -4.51
C PRO A 48 -4.16 -8.87 -3.25
N ILE A 49 -3.23 -7.93 -3.20
CA ILE A 49 -2.37 -7.69 -2.05
C ILE A 49 -3.09 -6.71 -1.14
N VAL A 50 -3.46 -7.12 0.06
CA VAL A 50 -4.03 -6.21 1.05
C VAL A 50 -2.97 -5.89 2.08
N VAL A 51 -2.69 -4.61 2.28
CA VAL A 51 -1.71 -4.16 3.28
C VAL A 51 -2.37 -3.27 4.32
N GLN A 52 -1.97 -3.44 5.57
CA GLN A 52 -2.36 -2.54 6.66
C GLN A 52 -1.19 -1.68 7.09
N LEU A 53 -1.37 -0.35 7.08
CA LEU A 53 -0.33 0.57 7.51
C LEU A 53 -0.05 0.42 9.01
N LYS A 54 1.23 0.24 9.38
CA LYS A 54 1.72 0.21 10.76
C LYS A 54 2.40 1.50 11.17
N LYS A 55 3.02 2.19 10.21
CA LYS A 55 3.70 3.45 10.42
C LYS A 55 3.49 4.36 9.22
N VAL A 56 3.30 5.65 9.48
CA VAL A 56 3.21 6.70 8.46
C VAL A 56 4.19 7.79 8.84
N ILE A 57 5.07 8.16 7.91
CA ILE A 57 6.08 9.21 8.07
C ILE A 57 5.76 10.29 7.04
N ASP A 58 5.45 11.48 7.52
CA ASP A 58 5.42 12.70 6.71
C ASP A 58 6.85 13.20 6.55
N LEU A 59 7.27 13.51 5.33
CA LEU A 59 8.63 13.95 5.04
C LEU A 59 8.89 15.43 5.36
N ASP A 60 7.91 16.17 5.88
CA ASP A 60 8.00 17.61 6.19
C ASP A 60 8.57 18.43 5.01
N THR A 61 8.21 18.00 3.80
CA THR A 61 8.67 18.61 2.54
C THR A 61 7.70 19.66 2.01
N GLY A 62 6.62 19.95 2.76
CA GLY A 62 5.49 20.76 2.29
C GLY A 62 4.70 20.12 1.15
N MET A 63 5.09 18.91 0.71
CA MET A 63 4.39 18.11 -0.30
C MET A 63 3.61 16.99 0.37
N PRO A 64 2.45 16.58 -0.17
CA PRO A 64 1.62 15.49 0.36
C PRO A 64 2.24 14.11 0.04
N VAL A 65 3.46 13.87 0.51
CA VAL A 65 4.25 12.65 0.25
C VAL A 65 4.53 11.94 1.57
N PHE A 66 4.12 10.67 1.65
CA PHE A 66 4.30 9.85 2.85
C PHE A 66 5.12 8.60 2.55
N ILE A 67 5.98 8.24 3.50
CA ILE A 67 6.62 6.93 3.57
C ILE A 67 5.92 6.11 4.64
N CYS A 68 5.43 4.95 4.26
CA CYS A 68 4.68 4.06 5.14
C CYS A 68 5.43 2.74 5.33
N SER A 69 5.24 2.13 6.50
CA SER A 69 5.53 0.71 6.72
C SER A 69 4.20 -0.01 6.88
N ALA A 70 4.06 -1.17 6.26
CA ALA A 70 2.85 -1.97 6.31
C ALA A 70 3.17 -3.46 6.38
N GLU A 71 2.15 -4.23 6.75
CA GLU A 71 2.17 -5.70 6.67
C GLU A 71 1.09 -6.16 5.70
N GLU A 72 1.33 -7.28 5.01
CA GLU A 72 0.28 -7.99 4.28
C GLU A 72 -0.72 -8.60 5.28
N VAL A 73 -2.02 -8.45 5.01
CA VAL A 73 -3.10 -9.04 5.80
C VAL A 73 -4.07 -9.77 4.88
N ASP A 74 -4.68 -10.85 5.36
CA ASP A 74 -5.72 -11.57 4.61
C ASP A 74 -7.12 -10.95 4.75
N ASP A 75 -7.27 -9.95 5.63
CA ASP A 75 -8.56 -9.36 5.99
C ASP A 75 -8.97 -8.22 5.03
N THR A 76 -9.99 -8.48 4.22
CA THR A 76 -10.58 -7.54 3.25
C THR A 76 -11.65 -6.62 3.83
N GLU A 77 -11.93 -6.65 5.12
CA GLU A 77 -12.88 -5.70 5.74
C GLU A 77 -12.22 -4.34 6.00
N GLY A 78 -12.97 -3.26 5.80
CA GLY A 78 -12.49 -1.91 6.10
C GLY A 78 -11.39 -1.40 5.15
N ILE A 79 -11.36 -1.87 3.90
CA ILE A 79 -10.47 -1.34 2.86
C ILE A 79 -10.75 0.14 2.66
N LYS A 80 -9.71 0.95 2.82
CA LYS A 80 -9.76 2.40 2.66
C LYS A 80 -9.90 2.77 1.19
N GLU A 81 -9.02 2.23 0.35
CA GLU A 81 -9.00 2.44 -1.09
C GLU A 81 -8.53 1.16 -1.81
N VAL A 82 -9.12 0.91 -2.97
CA VAL A 82 -8.73 -0.15 -3.90
C VAL A 82 -7.94 0.47 -5.04
N ILE A 83 -6.78 -0.09 -5.34
CA ILE A 83 -5.78 0.47 -6.24
C ILE A 83 -5.53 -0.55 -7.35
N ASP A 84 -5.89 -0.16 -8.57
CA ASP A 84 -5.73 -0.99 -9.77
C ASP A 84 -4.25 -1.07 -10.20
N HIS A 85 -3.85 -2.16 -10.88
CA HIS A 85 -2.49 -2.37 -11.39
C HIS A 85 -1.90 -1.19 -12.17
N ALA A 86 -2.73 -0.43 -12.89
CA ALA A 86 -2.27 0.74 -13.64
C ALA A 86 -1.93 1.96 -12.76
N ALA A 87 -2.34 1.93 -11.49
CA ALA A 87 -2.24 3.03 -10.54
C ALA A 87 -1.17 2.82 -9.44
N PHE A 88 -0.38 1.74 -9.51
CA PHE A 88 0.75 1.55 -8.61
C PHE A 88 1.97 0.95 -9.31
N ALA A 89 3.14 1.24 -8.77
CA ALA A 89 4.39 0.57 -9.11
C ALA A 89 4.84 -0.31 -7.93
N MET A 90 5.40 -1.47 -8.24
CA MET A 90 5.98 -2.39 -7.27
C MET A 90 7.42 -2.68 -7.64
N ASP A 91 8.34 -2.39 -6.72
CA ASP A 91 9.76 -2.72 -6.80
C ASP A 91 10.09 -3.89 -5.86
#